data_AF-A0A949PUA2-F1
#
_entry.id   AF-A0A949PUA2-F1
#
_cell.length_a   1.000
_cell.length_b   1.000
_cell.length_c   1.000
_cell.angle_alpha   90.00
_cell.angle_beta   90.00
_cell.angle_gamma   90.00
#
_symmetry.space_group_name_H-M   'P 1'
#
loop_
_entity.id
_entity.type
_entity.pdbx_description
1 polymer ?
#
loop_
_entity_poly.entity_id
_entity_poly.type
_entity_poly.pdbx_seq_one_letter_code
_entity_poly.pdbx_strand_id
1 'polypeptide(L)'
;GCAAAWHAVRAAAGDAGTAWLHSADSASLEDAAVPMSALLFEGDGDALVAITTRVAARAGAIVRIESRSSEALHAGQGYDLAALLHEQSISTNTAAAGGNAQLMTMA
;
A
#
# COMPACT_ATOMS: atom_id res chain seq x y z
N GLY A 1 -15.94 -3.54 0.73
CA GLY A 1 -15.86 -2.06 0.61
C GLY A 1 -14.51 -1.53 1.06
N CYS A 2 -14.14 -0.30 0.66
CA CYS A 2 -12.90 0.38 1.11
C CYS A 2 -12.77 0.42 2.64
N ALA A 3 -13.86 0.73 3.35
CA ALA A 3 -13.87 0.79 4.81
C ALA A 3 -13.52 -0.56 5.46
N ALA A 4 -14.04 -1.66 4.92
CA ALA A 4 -13.72 -2.99 5.43
C ALA A 4 -12.23 -3.34 5.26
N ALA A 5 -11.65 -3.01 4.09
CA ALA A 5 -10.23 -3.20 3.85
C ALA A 5 -9.37 -2.34 4.80
N TRP A 6 -9.75 -1.07 5.00
CA TRP A 6 -9.12 -0.18 5.95
C TRP A 6 -9.11 -0.74 7.38
N HIS A 7 -10.26 -1.22 7.86
CA HIS A 7 -10.38 -1.81 9.18
C HIS A 7 -9.55 -3.09 9.31
N ALA A 8 -9.54 -3.95 8.28
CA ALA A 8 -8.74 -5.16 8.27
C ALA A 8 -7.24 -4.86 8.34
N VAL A 9 -6.75 -3.90 7.54
CA VAL A 9 -5.34 -3.47 7.56
C VAL A 9 -4.97 -2.88 8.92
N ARG A 10 -5.82 -2.01 9.48
CA ARG A 10 -5.59 -1.42 10.80
C ARG A 10 -5.55 -2.49 11.90
N ALA A 11 -6.46 -3.45 11.86
CA ALA A 11 -6.47 -4.56 12.82
C ALA A 11 -5.22 -5.44 12.72
N ALA A 12 -4.77 -5.73 11.50
CA ALA A 12 -3.56 -6.52 11.26
C ALA A 12 -2.27 -5.78 11.67
N ALA A 13 -2.21 -4.47 11.43
CA ALA A 13 -1.04 -3.65 11.75
C ALA A 13 -0.89 -3.36 13.25
N GLY A 14 -1.99 -3.44 14.02
CA GLY A 14 -2.00 -3.15 15.46
C GLY A 14 -1.45 -1.75 15.78
N ASP A 15 -0.84 -1.61 16.96
CA ASP A 15 -0.30 -0.33 17.43
C ASP A 15 0.85 0.18 16.54
N ALA A 16 1.64 -0.73 15.96
CA ALA A 16 2.72 -0.37 15.03
C ALA A 16 2.20 0.35 13.79
N GLY A 17 0.96 0.08 13.38
CA GLY A 17 0.30 0.73 12.25
C GLY A 17 0.03 2.21 12.44
N THR A 18 -0.08 2.70 13.68
CA THR A 18 -0.45 4.09 13.97
C THR A 18 0.54 5.12 13.41
N ALA A 19 1.80 4.74 13.25
CA ALA A 19 2.85 5.62 12.76
C ALA A 19 2.81 5.85 11.24
N TRP A 20 2.16 4.97 10.46
CA TRP A 20 2.22 5.01 8.99
C TRP A 20 0.88 4.79 8.30
N LEU A 21 -0.17 4.38 9.03
CA LEU A 21 -1.52 4.19 8.50
C LEU A 21 -2.39 5.40 8.84
N HIS A 22 -2.52 6.33 7.89
CA HIS A 22 -3.27 7.58 8.07
C HIS A 22 -4.55 7.60 7.25
N SER A 23 -5.66 8.00 7.87
CA SER A 23 -6.89 8.31 7.14
C SER A 23 -6.76 9.70 6.53
N ALA A 24 -7.23 9.85 5.30
CA ALA A 24 -7.31 11.12 4.60
C ALA A 24 -8.75 11.42 4.17
N ASP A 25 -9.04 12.68 3.92
CA ASP A 25 -10.31 13.13 3.35
C ASP A 25 -10.18 13.44 1.85
N SER A 26 -11.32 13.68 1.19
CA SER A 26 -11.35 14.00 -0.24
C SER A 26 -10.77 15.39 -0.57
N ALA A 27 -10.59 16.28 0.41
CA ALA A 27 -10.02 17.60 0.21
C ALA A 27 -8.49 17.54 0.05
N SER A 28 -7.84 16.61 0.75
CA SER A 28 -6.39 16.37 0.68
C SER A 28 -5.93 15.53 -0.52
N LEU A 29 -6.86 15.10 -1.39
CA LEU A 29 -6.54 14.24 -2.55
C LEU A 29 -5.54 14.86 -3.53
N GLU A 30 -5.46 16.18 -3.64
CA GLU A 30 -4.51 16.88 -4.52
C GLU A 30 -3.30 17.44 -3.75
N ASP A 31 -3.35 17.42 -2.43
CA ASP A 31 -2.29 17.98 -1.59
C ASP A 31 -1.08 17.06 -1.56
N ALA A 32 -0.04 17.45 -2.30
CA ALA A 32 1.23 16.75 -2.35
C ALA A 32 2.00 16.76 -1.01
N ALA A 33 1.67 17.66 -0.07
CA ALA A 33 2.26 17.67 1.26
C ALA A 33 1.75 16.53 2.15
N VAL A 34 0.59 15.95 1.83
CA VAL A 34 0.04 14.79 2.53
C VAL A 34 0.60 13.51 1.90
N PRO A 35 1.43 12.70 2.61
CA PRO A 35 1.98 11.49 2.04
C PRO A 35 0.87 10.48 1.71
N MET A 36 0.90 9.93 0.49
CA MET A 36 -0.06 8.92 0.04
C MET A 36 0.65 7.90 -0.85
N SER A 37 0.88 6.70 -0.34
CA SER A 37 1.53 5.61 -1.10
C SER A 37 0.54 4.86 -1.99
N ALA A 38 -0.70 4.72 -1.53
CA ALA A 38 -1.76 4.03 -2.24
C ALA A 38 -3.14 4.66 -1.93
N LEU A 39 -4.05 4.56 -2.89
CA LEU A 39 -5.46 4.91 -2.76
C LEU A 39 -6.32 3.71 -3.12
N LEU A 40 -7.29 3.39 -2.24
CA LEU A 40 -8.32 2.39 -2.50
C LEU A 40 -9.60 3.10 -2.97
N PHE A 41 -10.12 2.70 -4.12
CA PHE A 41 -11.32 3.26 -4.71
C PHE A 41 -12.43 2.21 -4.87
N GLU A 42 -13.61 2.55 -4.38
CA GLU A 42 -14.86 1.80 -4.58
C GLU A 42 -15.87 2.71 -5.28
N GLY A 43 -16.37 2.30 -6.44
CA GLY A 43 -17.36 3.08 -7.18
C GLY A 43 -17.46 2.68 -8.65
N ASP A 44 -18.06 3.55 -9.45
CA ASP A 44 -18.19 3.38 -10.90
C ASP A 44 -17.00 3.99 -11.68
N GLY A 45 -17.04 3.80 -13.00
CA GLY A 45 -15.98 4.26 -13.90
C GLY A 45 -15.87 5.79 -13.98
N ASP A 46 -16.99 6.51 -13.98
CA ASP A 46 -16.98 7.97 -14.11
C ASP A 46 -16.35 8.62 -12.86
N ALA A 47 -16.73 8.13 -11.68
CA ALA A 47 -16.12 8.55 -10.42
C ALA A 47 -14.64 8.14 -10.34
N LEU A 48 -14.25 6.97 -10.87
CA LEU A 48 -12.85 6.55 -10.93
C LEU A 48 -12.02 7.47 -11.82
N VAL A 49 -12.53 7.86 -12.98
CA VAL A 49 -11.87 8.82 -13.88
C VAL A 49 -11.66 10.16 -13.19
N ALA A 50 -12.68 10.66 -12.47
CA ALA A 50 -12.57 11.92 -11.74
C ALA A 50 -11.48 11.85 -10.65
N ILE A 51 -11.44 10.77 -9.87
CA ILE A 51 -10.45 10.59 -8.80
C ILE A 51 -9.04 10.40 -9.37
N THR A 52 -8.86 9.53 -10.37
CA THR A 52 -7.55 9.25 -10.98
C THR A 52 -6.96 10.51 -11.62
N THR A 53 -7.78 11.35 -12.26
CA THR A 53 -7.34 12.63 -12.84
C THR A 53 -6.79 13.57 -11.77
N ARG A 54 -7.50 13.71 -10.64
CA ARG A 54 -7.06 14.57 -9.52
C ARG A 54 -5.78 14.06 -8.87
N VAL A 55 -5.69 12.74 -8.64
CA VAL A 55 -4.51 12.11 -8.05
C VAL A 55 -3.30 12.20 -8.98
N ALA A 56 -3.50 12.06 -10.30
CA ALA A 56 -2.44 12.19 -11.29
C ALA A 56 -1.87 13.62 -11.38
N ALA A 57 -2.64 14.64 -10.99
CA ALA A 57 -2.19 16.02 -10.94
C ALA A 57 -1.29 16.34 -9.72
N ARG A 58 -1.20 15.42 -8.74
CA ARG A 58 -0.34 15.59 -7.57
C ARG A 58 1.13 15.69 -8.00
N ALA A 59 1.84 16.66 -7.45
CA ALA A 59 3.29 16.69 -7.56
C ALA A 59 3.94 15.56 -6.74
N GLY A 60 5.11 15.08 -7.18
CA GLY A 60 5.89 14.08 -6.47
C GLY A 60 5.68 12.66 -6.97
N ALA A 61 5.69 11.69 -6.05
CA ALA A 61 5.61 10.27 -6.39
C ALA A 61 4.24 9.91 -6.97
N ILE A 62 4.23 9.02 -7.97
CA ILE A 62 3.00 8.45 -8.53
C ILE A 62 2.35 7.58 -7.45
N VAL A 63 1.07 7.85 -7.19
CA VAL A 63 0.28 7.10 -6.23
C VAL A 63 -0.31 5.87 -6.89
N ARG A 64 -0.16 4.71 -6.25
CA ARG A 64 -0.84 3.49 -6.68
C ARG A 64 -2.35 3.60 -6.42
N ILE A 65 -3.18 3.26 -7.41
CA ILE A 65 -4.64 3.24 -7.25
C ILE A 65 -5.15 1.82 -7.44
N GLU A 66 -5.72 1.24 -6.39
CA GLU A 66 -6.44 -0.03 -6.45
C GLU A 66 -7.94 0.27 -6.51
N SER A 67 -8.60 -0.20 -7.56
CA SER A 67 -10.02 0.09 -7.80
C SER A 67 -10.86 -1.17 -7.91
N ARG A 68 -12.07 -1.10 -7.37
CA ARG A 68 -13.10 -2.13 -7.48
C ARG A 68 -14.47 -1.50 -7.65
N SER A 69 -15.33 -2.14 -8.44
CA SER A 69 -16.75 -1.79 -8.42
C SER A 69 -17.38 -2.24 -7.10
N SER A 70 -18.44 -1.55 -6.68
CA SER A 70 -19.21 -1.98 -5.51
C SER A 70 -19.74 -3.41 -5.69
N GLU A 71 -20.16 -3.79 -6.90
CA GLU A 71 -20.60 -5.15 -7.22
C GLU A 71 -19.49 -6.19 -6.99
N ALA A 72 -18.29 -5.95 -7.50
CA ALA A 72 -17.15 -6.85 -7.33
C ALA A 72 -16.82 -7.06 -5.84
N LEU A 73 -16.84 -5.98 -5.04
CA LEU A 73 -16.61 -6.07 -3.60
C LEU A 73 -17.71 -6.86 -2.88
N HIS A 74 -18.97 -6.69 -3.28
CA HIS A 74 -20.08 -7.48 -2.73
C HIS A 74 -19.99 -8.96 -3.14
N ALA A 75 -19.46 -9.25 -4.32
CA ALA A 75 -19.17 -10.60 -4.80
C ALA A 75 -17.90 -11.22 -4.14
N GLY A 76 -17.27 -10.53 -3.19
CA GLY A 76 -16.08 -11.02 -2.47
C GLY A 76 -14.76 -10.82 -3.23
N GLN A 77 -14.77 -10.10 -4.35
CA GLN A 77 -13.56 -9.77 -5.12
C GLN A 77 -12.87 -8.57 -4.50
N GLY A 78 -12.08 -8.83 -3.45
CA GLY A 78 -11.35 -7.81 -2.70
C GLY A 78 -10.23 -7.12 -3.48
N TYR A 79 -9.55 -6.19 -2.78
CA TYR A 79 -8.32 -5.56 -3.25
C TYR A 79 -7.14 -6.54 -3.15
N ASP A 80 -6.14 -6.36 -4.00
CA ASP A 80 -4.87 -7.07 -3.85
C ASP A 80 -4.06 -6.43 -2.70
N LEU A 81 -4.02 -7.11 -1.56
CA LEU A 81 -3.31 -6.59 -0.38
C LEU A 81 -1.79 -6.67 -0.54
N ALA A 82 -1.25 -7.60 -1.33
CA ALA A 82 0.18 -7.69 -1.56
C ALA A 82 0.69 -6.45 -2.31
N ALA A 83 -0.15 -5.89 -3.18
CA ALA A 83 0.10 -4.64 -3.89
C ALA A 83 0.14 -3.40 -2.99
N LEU A 84 -0.32 -3.49 -1.73
CA LEU A 84 -0.31 -2.40 -0.75
C LEU A 84 0.91 -2.43 0.19
N LEU A 85 1.75 -3.46 0.08
CA LEU A 85 2.98 -3.57 0.86
C LEU A 85 4.14 -2.89 0.14
N HIS A 86 5.07 -2.33 0.91
CA HIS A 86 6.36 -1.89 0.38
C HIS A 86 7.36 -3.03 0.52
N GLU A 87 7.91 -3.48 -0.61
CA GLU A 87 8.95 -4.50 -0.60
C GLU A 87 10.27 -3.91 -0.07
N GLN A 88 10.94 -4.64 0.81
CA GLN A 88 12.25 -4.27 1.31
C GLN A 88 13.21 -5.46 1.20
N SER A 89 14.28 -5.29 0.42
CA SER A 89 15.34 -6.29 0.28
C SER A 89 16.51 -5.97 1.20
N ILE A 90 16.94 -6.94 2.00
CA ILE A 90 18.08 -6.82 2.93
C ILE A 90 19.12 -7.85 2.51
N SER A 91 20.29 -7.38 2.09
CA SER A 91 21.40 -8.24 1.71
C SER A 91 22.57 -8.03 2.68
N THR A 92 22.95 -9.10 3.38
CA THR A 92 24.05 -9.10 4.33
C THR A 92 25.18 -9.96 3.80
N ASN A 93 26.37 -9.39 3.62
CA ASN A 93 27.57 -10.17 3.32
C ASN A 93 28.01 -10.94 4.57
N THR A 94 27.60 -12.19 4.69
CA THR A 94 27.90 -13.06 5.84
C THR A 94 29.35 -13.52 5.90
N ALA A 95 30.13 -13.35 4.82
CA ALA A 95 31.55 -13.70 4.77
C ALA A 95 32.47 -12.52 5.11
N ALA A 96 31.92 -11.32 5.35
CA ALA A 96 32.70 -10.09 5.54
C ALA A 96 33.70 -10.16 6.70
N ALA A 97 33.46 -11.01 7.71
CA ALA A 97 34.37 -11.25 8.83
C ALA A 97 35.57 -12.16 8.50
N GLY A 98 35.79 -12.50 7.23
CA GLY A 98 36.95 -13.27 6.75
C GLY A 98 36.69 -14.78 6.57
N GLY A 99 35.44 -15.23 6.67
CA GLY A 99 35.08 -16.62 6.43
C GLY A 99 33.57 -16.83 6.44
N ASN A 100 33.08 -17.84 5.72
CA ASN A 100 31.68 -18.23 5.75
C ASN A 100 31.50 -19.37 6.75
N ALA A 101 30.84 -19.07 7.88
CA ALA A 101 30.62 -20.04 8.95
C ALA A 101 29.86 -21.30 8.48
N GLN A 102 28.90 -21.16 7.56
CA GLN A 102 28.17 -22.31 7.00
C GLN A 102 29.10 -23.25 6.20
N LEU A 103 30.06 -22.70 5.45
CA LEU A 103 31.04 -23.51 4.71
C LEU A 103 31.99 -24.25 5.66
N MET A 104 32.31 -23.67 6.82
CA MET A 104 33.17 -24.32 7.81
C MET A 104 32.51 -25.51 8.53
N THR A 105 31.17 -25.53 8.61
CA THR A 105 30.41 -26.63 9.25
C THR A 105 30.09 -27.80 8.32
N MET A 106 30.43 -27.70 7.03
CA MET A 106 30.20 -28.75 6.04
C MET A 106 31.41 -29.70 5.84
N ALA A 107 32.46 -29.53 6.66
CA ALA A 107 33.66 -30.37 6.65
C ALA A 107 33.56 -31.53 7.65
#